data_AF-A0A973DBP9-F1
#
_entry.id   AF-A0A973DBP9-F1
#
_cell.length_a   1.000
_cell.length_b   1.000
_cell.length_c   1.000
_cell.angle_alpha   90.00
_cell.angle_beta   90.00
_cell.angle_gamma   90.00
#
_symmetry.space_group_name_H-M   'P 1'
#
loop_
_entity.id
_entity.type
_entity.pdbx_description
1 polymer ?
#
loop_
_entity_poly.entity_id
_entity_poly.type
_entity_poly.pdbx_seq_one_letter_code
_entity_poly.pdbx_strand_id
1 'polypeptide(L)'
;MKVRSDILRTYQGVHTWTGIIAGLVLFIGFYAGSLTMFKHEIQQWATPIQAPKITSSNYDYQTLLDTAINERGEQLAKGFNLDLHTQDAPLSWYIKGNARGMELDKQLNFAHLNADGTLNVSAQTENELADLVDYLHRTAGFIGEIGHDQSGVYILGIACVLYFLALVSGVIILLPTLVKTFFALRKEKGPSRFWLDSHNLIGIASLPFHLVIAFTVVVFAFHDFIYGGLAQFYDGKPLFQRPTPAAQSFHIENLPRIDEQLLAAKSYAPGYEPIHIRYSNLNSASPSAVFMMSNNNAVVRGPDTDYLFMNPYTLEVVNSSYPQGKDAVWGNMVASIFSLHFGTYGGDWGRWGYFIMGLLGAFLFYSGNLLWIDKRFKKDPNKRSTLFMARLTIGVCLGSMIAVAFTLVAAKWLPTLVSNTNYATLYSYYAAFFAFVIYSFLKPVQKATTAGFYMLTSLCALMVLSTLLKLASSDVNPLFYSSYMVDIVAAVFAAIFFKMAKRQQQKQTTQNIMPAFEQASRA
;
A
#
# COMPACT_ATOMS: atom_id res chain seq x y z
N MET A 1 -24.71 -20.53 -22.79
CA MET A 1 -25.91 -19.95 -22.13
C MET A 1 -26.47 -18.84 -23.02
N LYS A 2 -27.77 -18.82 -23.33
CA LYS A 2 -28.40 -17.71 -24.07
C LYS A 2 -28.85 -16.64 -23.08
N VAL A 3 -28.18 -15.49 -23.05
CA VAL A 3 -28.58 -14.31 -22.28
C VAL A 3 -29.34 -13.37 -23.21
N ARG A 4 -30.45 -12.77 -22.75
CA ARG A 4 -31.25 -11.86 -23.58
C ARG A 4 -30.44 -10.62 -24.00
N SER A 5 -30.69 -10.09 -25.19
CA SER A 5 -29.92 -8.98 -25.76
C SER A 5 -30.11 -7.65 -25.03
N ASP A 6 -31.30 -7.40 -24.47
CA ASP A 6 -31.59 -6.24 -23.64
C ASP A 6 -30.77 -6.26 -22.34
N ILE A 7 -30.68 -7.42 -21.69
CA ILE A 7 -29.83 -7.64 -20.51
C ILE A 7 -28.37 -7.33 -20.86
N LEU A 8 -27.85 -7.90 -21.94
CA LEU A 8 -26.46 -7.66 -22.37
C LEU A 8 -26.18 -6.16 -22.62
N ARG A 9 -27.12 -5.44 -23.24
CA ARG A 9 -26.99 -4.00 -23.49
C ARG A 9 -26.96 -3.19 -22.19
N THR A 10 -27.84 -3.51 -21.23
CA THR A 10 -27.89 -2.85 -19.93
C THR A 10 -26.60 -3.08 -19.14
N TYR A 11 -26.17 -4.33 -18.99
CA TYR A 11 -24.94 -4.65 -18.27
C TYR A 11 -23.69 -4.12 -18.96
N GLN A 12 -23.66 -4.06 -20.31
CA GLN A 12 -22.61 -3.36 -21.04
C GLN A 12 -22.57 -1.88 -20.69
N GLY A 13 -23.72 -1.22 -20.55
CA GLY A 13 -23.81 0.15 -20.06
C GLY A 13 -23.23 0.30 -18.66
N VAL A 14 -23.66 -0.54 -17.72
CA VAL A 14 -23.19 -0.55 -16.32
C VAL A 14 -21.67 -0.72 -16.29
N HIS A 15 -21.14 -1.81 -16.85
CA HIS A 15 -19.70 -2.11 -16.89
C HIS A 15 -18.89 -0.93 -17.46
N THR A 16 -19.38 -0.36 -18.57
CA THR A 16 -18.69 0.74 -19.24
C THR A 16 -18.62 1.99 -18.35
N TRP A 17 -19.74 2.40 -17.76
CA TRP A 17 -19.79 3.65 -17.01
C TRP A 17 -19.16 3.54 -15.63
N THR A 18 -19.40 2.45 -14.90
CA THR A 18 -18.75 2.24 -13.61
C THR A 18 -17.23 2.12 -13.77
N GLY A 19 -16.77 1.41 -14.81
CA GLY A 19 -15.34 1.31 -15.16
C GLY A 19 -14.71 2.66 -15.51
N ILE A 20 -15.37 3.49 -16.33
CA ILE A 20 -14.83 4.80 -16.74
C ILE A 20 -14.78 5.80 -15.57
N ILE A 21 -15.81 5.81 -14.72
CA ILE A 21 -15.89 6.73 -13.57
C ILE A 21 -14.84 6.38 -12.52
N ALA A 22 -14.68 5.10 -12.20
CA ALA A 22 -13.80 4.66 -11.12
C ALA A 22 -12.36 4.37 -11.57
N GLY A 23 -12.14 4.09 -12.86
CA GLY A 23 -10.91 3.46 -13.35
C GLY A 23 -9.62 4.26 -13.09
N LEU A 24 -9.66 5.60 -13.14
CA LEU A 24 -8.45 6.40 -12.91
C LEU A 24 -8.01 6.36 -11.44
N VAL A 25 -8.97 6.42 -10.51
CA VAL A 25 -8.70 6.34 -9.07
C VAL A 25 -8.22 4.92 -8.72
N LEU A 26 -8.91 3.90 -9.25
CA LEU A 26 -8.54 2.50 -9.03
C LEU A 26 -7.18 2.15 -9.65
N PHE A 27 -6.79 2.79 -10.76
CA PHE A 27 -5.46 2.62 -11.32
C PHE A 27 -4.38 2.98 -10.29
N ILE A 28 -4.49 4.17 -9.66
CA ILE A 28 -3.52 4.61 -8.64
C ILE A 28 -3.53 3.64 -7.46
N GLY A 29 -4.71 3.29 -6.96
CA GLY A 29 -4.87 2.37 -5.82
C GLY A 29 -4.24 1.00 -6.08
N PHE A 30 -4.50 0.38 -7.22
CA PHE A 30 -3.96 -0.94 -7.57
C PHE A 30 -2.47 -0.90 -7.92
N TYR A 31 -2.01 0.15 -8.62
CA TYR A 31 -0.59 0.31 -8.92
C TYR A 31 0.22 0.50 -7.65
N ALA A 32 -0.16 1.45 -6.79
CA ALA A 32 0.51 1.67 -5.51
C ALA A 32 0.38 0.44 -4.59
N GLY A 33 -0.80 -0.19 -4.53
CA GLY A 33 -1.03 -1.40 -3.74
C GLY A 33 -0.21 -2.61 -4.18
N SER A 34 0.13 -2.71 -5.47
CA SER A 34 1.08 -3.74 -5.89
C SER A 34 2.46 -3.52 -5.26
N LEU A 35 2.92 -2.27 -5.20
CA LEU A 35 4.23 -1.91 -4.66
C LEU A 35 4.30 -2.06 -3.13
N THR A 36 3.19 -1.85 -2.41
CA THR A 36 3.17 -2.01 -0.94
C THR A 36 3.43 -3.45 -0.47
N MET A 37 3.28 -4.45 -1.34
CA MET A 37 3.71 -5.83 -1.06
C MET A 37 5.21 -5.93 -0.73
N PHE A 38 6.01 -4.94 -1.17
CA PHE A 38 7.44 -4.82 -0.92
C PHE A 38 7.77 -3.53 -0.17
N LYS A 39 6.84 -3.03 0.66
CA LYS A 39 7.00 -1.78 1.44
C LYS A 39 8.33 -1.77 2.21
N HIS A 40 8.64 -2.86 2.89
CA HIS A 40 9.86 -3.01 3.68
C HIS A 40 11.13 -2.99 2.80
N GLU A 41 11.17 -3.74 1.71
CA GLU A 41 12.31 -3.75 0.78
C GLU A 41 12.51 -2.39 0.10
N ILE A 42 11.42 -1.70 -0.26
CA ILE A 42 11.48 -0.36 -0.84
C ILE A 42 12.07 0.63 0.18
N GLN A 43 11.62 0.55 1.43
CA GLN A 43 12.12 1.37 2.52
C GLN A 43 13.62 1.14 2.74
N GLN A 44 14.03 -0.11 2.90
CA GLN A 44 15.43 -0.50 3.08
C GLN A 44 16.30 -0.07 1.88
N TRP A 45 15.80 -0.23 0.65
CA TRP A 45 16.52 0.15 -0.56
C TRP A 45 16.74 1.67 -0.68
N ALA A 46 15.74 2.47 -0.28
CA ALA A 46 15.79 3.93 -0.42
C ALA A 46 16.63 4.60 0.67
N THR A 47 16.37 4.27 1.94
CA THR A 47 17.12 4.77 3.10
C THR A 47 17.00 3.73 4.22
N PRO A 48 17.99 2.84 4.40
CA PRO A 48 17.94 1.87 5.48
C PRO A 48 17.82 2.59 6.83
N ILE A 49 16.85 2.17 7.66
CA ILE A 49 16.82 2.58 9.07
C ILE A 49 18.06 1.98 9.72
N GLN A 50 18.88 2.83 10.35
CA GLN A 50 20.14 2.43 10.96
C GLN A 50 19.97 2.31 12.47
N ALA A 51 18.97 1.56 12.93
CA ALA A 51 18.89 1.26 14.35
C ALA A 51 20.23 0.64 14.79
N PRO A 52 20.87 1.12 15.86
CA PRO A 52 22.16 0.60 16.29
C PRO A 52 22.09 -0.92 16.49
N LYS A 53 23.03 -1.66 15.91
CA LYS A 53 23.11 -3.11 16.13
C LYS A 53 23.56 -3.39 17.56
N ILE A 54 22.90 -4.35 18.20
CA ILE A 54 23.29 -4.88 19.50
C ILE A 54 24.02 -6.22 19.33
N THR A 55 24.95 -6.53 20.23
CA THR A 55 25.83 -7.70 20.14
C THR A 55 25.31 -8.92 20.89
N SER A 56 24.27 -8.79 21.72
CA SER A 56 23.73 -9.88 22.55
C SER A 56 22.38 -10.38 22.03
N SER A 57 22.23 -11.71 21.95
CA SER A 57 20.95 -12.38 21.66
C SER A 57 20.03 -12.53 22.88
N ASN A 58 20.59 -12.47 24.10
CA ASN A 58 19.86 -12.40 25.36
C ASN A 58 20.06 -11.00 25.94
N TYR A 59 19.22 -10.08 25.46
CA TYR A 59 19.27 -8.69 25.86
C TYR A 59 18.46 -8.49 27.14
N ASP A 60 19.02 -7.82 28.15
CA ASP A 60 18.31 -7.54 29.40
C ASP A 60 17.34 -6.37 29.20
N TYR A 61 16.12 -6.71 28.80
CA TYR A 61 15.05 -5.74 28.58
C TYR A 61 14.63 -5.03 29.86
N GLN A 62 14.67 -5.70 31.01
CA GLN A 62 14.24 -5.09 32.27
C GLN A 62 15.18 -3.95 32.65
N THR A 63 16.50 -4.22 32.67
CA THR A 63 17.49 -3.18 33.00
C THR A 63 17.43 -2.02 32.00
N LEU A 64 17.18 -2.29 30.72
CA LEU A 64 16.99 -1.23 29.73
C LEU A 64 15.77 -0.35 30.05
N LEU A 65 14.63 -0.96 30.35
CA LEU A 65 13.41 -0.22 30.68
C LEU A 65 13.59 0.57 31.97
N ASP A 66 14.17 -0.01 33.02
CA ASP A 66 14.38 0.67 34.31
C ASP A 66 15.28 1.90 34.13
N THR A 67 16.41 1.75 33.43
CA THR A 67 17.32 2.86 33.13
C THR A 67 16.65 3.92 32.25
N ALA A 68 15.94 3.51 31.19
CA ALA A 68 15.28 4.44 30.29
C ALA A 68 14.12 5.19 30.95
N ILE A 69 13.32 4.53 31.81
CA ILE A 69 12.24 5.17 32.57
C ILE A 69 12.83 6.17 33.57
N ASN A 70 13.93 5.84 34.24
CA ASN A 70 14.59 6.77 35.16
C ASN A 70 15.13 8.02 34.44
N GLU A 71 15.74 7.86 33.27
CA GLU A 71 16.35 8.98 32.53
C GLU A 71 15.37 9.77 31.63
N ARG A 72 14.27 9.14 31.19
CA ARG A 72 13.36 9.65 30.13
C ARG A 72 11.88 9.39 30.42
N GLY A 73 11.51 9.16 31.68
CA GLY A 73 10.16 8.75 32.10
C GLY A 73 9.03 9.60 31.53
N GLU A 74 9.15 10.93 31.50
CA GLU A 74 8.12 11.81 30.94
C GLU A 74 7.84 11.57 29.44
N GLN A 75 8.88 11.23 28.66
CA GLN A 75 8.74 10.94 27.23
C GLN A 75 8.14 9.55 27.03
N LEU A 76 8.69 8.55 27.71
CA LEU A 76 8.24 7.15 27.64
C LEU A 76 6.81 6.99 28.17
N ALA A 77 6.38 7.84 29.12
CA ALA A 77 5.02 7.84 29.64
C ALA A 77 3.95 8.09 28.56
N LYS A 78 4.30 8.81 27.49
CA LYS A 78 3.39 9.02 26.34
C LYS A 78 3.22 7.73 25.54
N GLY A 79 4.31 6.99 25.36
CA GLY A 79 4.34 5.69 24.73
C GLY A 79 5.71 5.35 24.15
N PHE A 80 6.00 4.06 24.09
CA PHE A 80 7.23 3.52 23.51
C PHE A 80 6.97 2.12 22.94
N ASN A 81 7.88 1.67 22.08
CA ASN A 81 7.88 0.33 21.51
C ASN A 81 9.07 -0.45 22.04
N LEU A 82 8.87 -1.74 22.26
CA LEU A 82 9.89 -2.70 22.64
C LEU A 82 9.89 -3.85 21.63
N ASP A 83 10.93 -3.91 20.81
CA ASP A 83 11.20 -5.03 19.89
C ASP A 83 11.91 -6.15 20.65
N LEU A 84 11.30 -7.34 20.63
CA LEU A 84 11.83 -8.53 21.29
C LEU A 84 12.55 -9.40 20.26
N HIS A 85 13.56 -10.15 20.71
CA HIS A 85 14.32 -11.08 19.86
C HIS A 85 14.99 -10.40 18.63
N THR A 86 15.29 -9.11 18.75
CA THR A 86 15.93 -8.30 17.69
C THR A 86 17.45 -8.28 17.82
N GLN A 87 18.13 -7.95 16.71
CA GLN A 87 19.57 -7.63 16.68
C GLN A 87 19.83 -6.13 16.62
N ASP A 88 18.79 -5.31 16.62
CA ASP A 88 18.82 -3.86 16.60
C ASP A 88 18.45 -3.29 17.98
N ALA A 89 18.66 -1.99 18.19
CA ALA A 89 18.30 -1.30 19.42
C ALA A 89 16.81 -1.55 19.76
N PRO A 90 16.50 -2.21 20.89
CA PRO A 90 15.17 -2.78 21.10
C PRO A 90 14.13 -1.79 21.60
N LEU A 91 14.53 -0.65 22.18
CA LEU A 91 13.60 0.36 22.67
C LEU A 91 13.49 1.50 21.67
N SER A 92 12.28 1.93 21.34
CA SER A 92 12.06 3.14 20.55
C SER A 92 10.86 3.98 21.00
N TRP A 93 10.90 5.29 20.79
CA TRP A 93 9.75 6.17 21.05
C TRP A 93 9.74 7.40 20.14
N TYR A 94 8.56 7.98 19.94
CA TYR A 94 8.41 9.20 19.15
C TYR A 94 8.69 10.43 20.01
N ILE A 95 9.60 11.29 19.54
CA ILE A 95 9.78 12.66 20.05
C ILE A 95 8.68 13.55 19.49
N LYS A 96 8.41 13.38 18.19
CA LYS A 96 7.38 14.09 17.44
C LYS A 96 6.60 13.11 16.59
N GLY A 97 5.29 13.35 16.52
CA GLY A 97 4.32 12.52 15.84
C GLY A 97 4.01 11.22 16.58
N ASN A 98 3.40 10.28 15.87
CA ASN A 98 3.00 8.99 16.43
C ASN A 98 3.04 7.87 15.38
N ALA A 99 2.73 6.64 15.82
CA ALA A 99 2.75 5.46 14.96
C ALA A 99 1.64 5.39 13.90
N ARG A 100 0.60 6.24 13.97
CA ARG A 100 -0.56 6.21 13.07
C ARG A 100 -0.48 7.35 12.06
N GLY A 101 -0.79 7.01 10.81
CA GLY A 101 -0.82 7.97 9.72
C GLY A 101 0.57 8.36 9.21
N MET A 102 0.58 9.16 8.15
CA MET A 102 1.79 9.74 7.60
C MET A 102 1.96 11.13 8.20
N GLU A 103 2.95 11.27 9.06
CA GLU A 103 3.37 12.56 9.62
C GLU A 103 4.77 12.84 9.11
N LEU A 104 4.95 13.98 8.43
CA LEU A 104 6.15 14.23 7.64
C LEU A 104 7.34 14.71 8.49
N ASP A 105 7.15 14.89 9.78
CA ASP A 105 8.16 15.36 10.72
C ASP A 105 8.32 14.42 11.92
N LYS A 106 7.95 13.14 11.75
CA LYS A 106 8.23 12.11 12.75
C LYS A 106 9.71 12.06 13.08
N GLN A 107 9.98 12.00 14.37
CA GLN A 107 11.33 11.79 14.90
C GLN A 107 11.25 10.66 15.92
N LEU A 108 12.02 9.61 15.66
CA LEU A 108 12.06 8.42 16.49
C LEU A 108 13.41 8.37 17.21
N ASN A 109 13.39 8.11 18.51
CA ASN A 109 14.57 7.70 19.24
C ASN A 109 14.63 6.19 19.26
N PHE A 110 15.84 5.66 19.08
CA PHE A 110 16.21 4.29 19.42
C PHE A 110 17.11 4.32 20.64
N ALA A 111 16.95 3.33 21.52
CA ALA A 111 17.78 3.19 22.70
C ALA A 111 18.19 1.74 22.97
N HIS A 112 19.42 1.62 23.46
CA HIS A 112 20.01 0.38 23.96
C HIS A 112 21.00 0.71 25.08
N LEU A 113 21.49 -0.30 25.78
CA LEU A 113 22.48 -0.21 26.83
C LEU A 113 23.85 -0.45 26.23
N ASN A 114 24.80 0.39 26.61
CA ASN A 114 26.21 0.16 26.38
C ASN A 114 26.72 -1.00 27.27
N ALA A 115 27.92 -1.49 27.00
CA ALA A 115 28.55 -2.53 27.80
C ALA A 115 28.78 -2.13 29.28
N ASP A 116 28.81 -0.83 29.58
CA ASP A 116 28.93 -0.27 30.94
C ASP A 116 27.58 -0.06 31.64
N GLY A 117 26.46 -0.42 30.98
CA GLY A 117 25.10 -0.26 31.50
C GLY A 117 24.50 1.14 31.32
N THR A 118 25.19 2.07 30.65
CA THR A 118 24.65 3.40 30.36
C THR A 118 23.68 3.37 29.17
N LEU A 119 22.66 4.23 29.20
CA LEU A 119 21.69 4.35 28.12
C LEU A 119 22.28 5.10 26.92
N ASN A 120 22.41 4.41 25.80
CA ASN A 120 22.69 5.03 24.51
C ASN A 120 21.38 5.37 23.82
N VAL A 121 21.22 6.63 23.38
CA VAL A 121 20.05 7.09 22.63
C VAL A 121 20.51 7.70 21.32
N SER A 122 19.93 7.25 20.21
CA SER A 122 20.14 7.81 18.88
C SER A 122 18.81 8.24 18.26
N ALA A 123 18.71 9.50 17.85
CA ALA A 123 17.55 10.02 17.13
C ALA A 123 17.71 9.77 15.62
N GLN A 124 16.64 9.34 14.97
CA GLN A 124 16.56 9.19 13.52
C GLN A 124 15.23 9.72 12.99
N THR A 125 15.29 10.36 11.83
CA THR A 125 14.11 10.69 11.04
C THR A 125 13.71 9.46 10.25
N GLU A 126 12.50 8.97 10.45
CA GLU A 126 11.95 7.87 9.66
C GLU A 126 11.68 8.36 8.24
N ASN A 127 12.07 7.60 7.22
CA ASN A 127 11.76 7.92 5.83
C ASN A 127 10.31 7.49 5.55
N GLU A 128 9.46 8.39 5.09
CA GLU A 128 8.03 8.08 4.84
C GLU A 128 7.78 7.71 3.35
N LEU A 129 8.80 7.32 2.59
CA LEU A 129 8.66 6.97 1.17
C LEU A 129 7.73 5.76 0.97
N ALA A 130 7.96 4.70 1.72
CA ALA A 130 7.15 3.49 1.60
C ALA A 130 5.73 3.74 2.14
N ASP A 131 5.59 4.59 3.16
CA ASP A 131 4.31 5.11 3.65
C ASP A 131 3.61 6.01 2.63
N LEU A 132 4.35 6.73 1.78
CA LEU A 132 3.77 7.48 0.66
C LEU A 132 3.15 6.56 -0.36
N VAL A 133 3.81 5.46 -0.70
CA VAL A 133 3.22 4.45 -1.58
C VAL A 133 1.96 3.83 -0.95
N ASP A 134 1.98 3.53 0.35
CA ASP A 134 0.79 3.05 1.07
C ASP A 134 -0.34 4.08 1.12
N TYR A 135 0.00 5.35 1.36
CA TYR A 135 -0.96 6.45 1.31
C TYR A 135 -1.63 6.55 -0.06
N LEU A 136 -0.87 6.46 -1.15
CA LEU A 136 -1.43 6.46 -2.50
C LEU A 136 -2.31 5.23 -2.75
N HIS A 137 -1.94 4.07 -2.22
CA HIS A 137 -2.76 2.88 -2.29
C HIS A 137 -4.11 3.08 -1.59
N ARG A 138 -4.11 3.68 -0.39
CA ARG A 138 -5.29 3.86 0.46
C ARG A 138 -6.17 5.06 0.08
N THR A 139 -5.59 6.09 -0.53
CA THR A 139 -6.26 7.37 -0.76
C THR A 139 -6.32 7.81 -2.22
N ALA A 140 -5.63 7.10 -3.13
CA ALA A 140 -5.36 7.55 -4.50
C ALA A 140 -4.69 8.93 -4.61
N GLY A 141 -4.08 9.44 -3.52
CA GLY A 141 -3.45 10.76 -3.47
C GLY A 141 -4.41 11.92 -3.22
N PHE A 142 -5.64 11.66 -2.76
CA PHE A 142 -6.54 12.71 -2.29
C PHE A 142 -6.14 13.17 -0.90
N ILE A 143 -6.08 14.48 -0.69
CA ILE A 143 -5.72 15.13 0.58
C ILE A 143 -6.95 15.39 1.46
N GLY A 144 -6.71 15.51 2.77
CA GLY A 144 -7.72 15.90 3.76
C GLY A 144 -8.33 14.73 4.51
N GLU A 145 -9.13 15.07 5.51
CA GLU A 145 -9.71 14.14 6.48
C GLU A 145 -11.22 14.32 6.55
N ILE A 146 -11.94 13.22 6.81
CA ILE A 146 -13.37 13.20 7.10
C ILE A 146 -13.53 12.43 8.42
N GLY A 147 -13.84 13.14 9.49
CA GLY A 147 -13.85 12.56 10.83
C GLY A 147 -12.43 12.23 11.28
N HIS A 148 -12.17 10.95 11.55
CA HIS A 148 -10.84 10.47 11.97
C HIS A 148 -10.10 9.69 10.87
N ASP A 149 -10.66 9.65 9.66
CA ASP A 149 -10.11 8.94 8.50
C ASP A 149 -9.77 9.88 7.35
N GLN A 150 -8.90 9.43 6.46
CA GLN A 150 -8.49 10.18 5.27
C GLN A 150 -9.62 10.22 4.23
N SER A 151 -9.89 11.39 3.65
CA SER A 151 -10.96 11.59 2.65
C SER A 151 -10.84 10.63 1.47
N GLY A 152 -9.61 10.37 1.03
CA GLY A 152 -9.33 9.46 -0.08
C GLY A 152 -9.72 8.01 0.18
N VAL A 153 -9.76 7.55 1.43
CA VAL A 153 -10.22 6.18 1.78
C VAL A 153 -11.68 6.00 1.39
N TYR A 154 -12.53 6.99 1.68
CA TYR A 154 -13.94 6.98 1.28
C TYR A 154 -14.11 7.08 -0.24
N ILE A 155 -13.31 7.91 -0.91
CA ILE A 155 -13.34 8.04 -2.38
C ILE A 155 -12.98 6.69 -3.03
N LEU A 156 -11.93 6.04 -2.55
CA LEU A 156 -11.51 4.72 -3.05
C LEU A 156 -12.53 3.63 -2.69
N GLY A 157 -13.17 3.71 -1.53
CA GLY A 157 -14.30 2.86 -1.13
C GLY A 157 -15.47 2.94 -2.11
N ILE A 158 -15.92 4.15 -2.46
CA ILE A 158 -16.97 4.37 -3.47
C ILE A 158 -16.51 3.84 -4.83
N ALA A 159 -15.26 4.09 -5.22
CA ALA A 159 -14.69 3.57 -6.46
C ALA A 159 -14.69 2.02 -6.48
N CYS A 160 -14.46 1.37 -5.34
CA CYS A 160 -14.53 -0.09 -5.22
C CYS A 160 -15.96 -0.65 -5.25
N VAL A 161 -16.97 0.09 -4.79
CA VAL A 161 -18.38 -0.28 -5.03
C VAL A 161 -18.67 -0.28 -6.53
N LEU A 162 -18.27 0.77 -7.25
CA LEU A 162 -18.40 0.85 -8.71
C LEU A 162 -17.60 -0.26 -9.41
N TYR A 163 -16.42 -0.60 -8.88
CA TYR A 163 -15.61 -1.69 -9.39
C TYR A 163 -16.28 -3.05 -9.23
N PHE A 164 -16.86 -3.34 -8.06
CA PHE A 164 -17.61 -4.57 -7.82
C PHE A 164 -18.77 -4.70 -8.82
N LEU A 165 -19.52 -3.61 -9.06
CA LEU A 165 -20.55 -3.57 -10.09
C LEU A 165 -19.97 -3.80 -11.50
N ALA A 166 -18.79 -3.25 -11.80
CA ALA A 166 -18.08 -3.47 -13.06
C ALA A 166 -17.69 -4.95 -13.25
N LEU A 167 -17.21 -5.63 -12.19
CA LEU A 167 -16.83 -7.04 -12.22
C LEU A 167 -18.06 -7.93 -12.47
N VAL A 168 -19.13 -7.75 -11.70
CA VAL A 168 -20.38 -8.53 -11.86
C VAL A 168 -20.97 -8.32 -13.25
N SER A 169 -21.07 -7.06 -13.70
CA SER A 169 -21.58 -6.75 -15.04
C SER A 169 -20.67 -7.29 -16.16
N GLY A 170 -19.34 -7.24 -15.98
CA GLY A 170 -18.35 -7.82 -16.90
C GLY A 170 -18.53 -9.33 -17.09
N VAL A 171 -18.72 -10.07 -16.00
CA VAL A 171 -19.01 -11.50 -16.05
C VAL A 171 -20.28 -11.77 -16.82
N ILE A 172 -21.37 -11.04 -16.54
CA ILE A 172 -22.66 -11.21 -17.22
C ILE A 172 -22.54 -10.99 -18.74
N ILE A 173 -21.76 -9.98 -19.16
CA ILE A 173 -21.48 -9.72 -20.58
C ILE A 173 -20.71 -10.88 -21.22
N LEU A 174 -19.76 -11.49 -20.50
CA LEU A 174 -18.88 -12.53 -21.01
C LEU A 174 -19.50 -13.93 -20.98
N LEU A 175 -20.48 -14.21 -20.12
CA LEU A 175 -21.13 -15.51 -19.96
C LEU A 175 -21.50 -16.23 -21.28
N PRO A 176 -22.08 -15.56 -22.31
CA PRO A 176 -22.43 -16.24 -23.57
C PRO A 176 -21.22 -16.75 -24.36
N THR A 177 -20.03 -16.17 -24.13
CA THR A 177 -18.81 -16.43 -24.91
C THR A 177 -17.63 -16.91 -24.07
N LEU A 178 -17.82 -17.14 -22.77
CA LEU A 178 -16.75 -17.31 -21.77
C LEU A 178 -15.65 -18.27 -22.22
N VAL A 179 -16.01 -19.52 -22.57
CA VAL A 179 -15.06 -20.56 -23.00
C VAL A 179 -14.32 -20.16 -24.29
N LYS A 180 -15.01 -19.56 -25.25
CA LYS A 180 -14.40 -19.13 -26.53
C LYS A 180 -13.48 -17.94 -26.34
N THR A 181 -13.78 -17.06 -25.40
CA THR A 181 -13.01 -15.84 -25.14
C THR A 181 -11.79 -16.13 -24.26
N PHE A 182 -11.87 -17.10 -23.35
CA PHE A 182 -10.77 -17.45 -22.44
C PHE A 182 -9.53 -17.98 -23.18
N PHE A 183 -9.70 -18.73 -24.28
CA PHE A 183 -8.57 -19.25 -25.06
C PHE A 183 -8.25 -18.43 -26.33
N ALA A 184 -8.88 -17.28 -26.52
CA ALA A 184 -8.76 -16.51 -27.76
C ALA A 184 -7.82 -15.30 -27.60
N LEU A 185 -6.51 -15.49 -27.80
CA LEU A 185 -5.56 -14.39 -28.05
C LEU A 185 -5.31 -14.24 -29.55
N ARG A 186 -6.20 -13.49 -30.23
CA ARG A 186 -6.14 -13.31 -31.69
C ARG A 186 -5.25 -12.13 -32.06
N LYS A 187 -4.10 -12.42 -32.66
CA LYS A 187 -3.11 -11.41 -33.10
C LYS A 187 -3.39 -10.93 -34.53
N GLU A 188 -3.97 -11.79 -35.34
CA GLU A 188 -4.28 -11.63 -36.76
C GLU A 188 -5.47 -10.70 -37.05
N LYS A 189 -6.30 -10.37 -36.04
CA LYS A 189 -7.48 -9.49 -36.18
C LYS A 189 -7.22 -8.02 -35.82
N GLY A 190 -5.96 -7.64 -35.73
CA GLY A 190 -5.51 -6.27 -35.50
C GLY A 190 -5.49 -5.82 -34.03
N PRO A 191 -4.86 -4.66 -33.74
CA PRO A 191 -4.52 -4.25 -32.36
C PRO A 191 -5.72 -4.07 -31.44
N SER A 192 -6.80 -3.45 -31.91
CA SER A 192 -8.02 -3.20 -31.12
C SER A 192 -8.63 -4.52 -30.61
N ARG A 193 -8.63 -5.57 -31.44
CA ARG A 193 -9.13 -6.89 -31.04
C ARG A 193 -8.20 -7.58 -30.06
N PHE A 194 -6.89 -7.49 -30.28
CA PHE A 194 -5.90 -8.04 -29.35
C PHE A 194 -6.05 -7.45 -27.94
N TRP A 195 -6.20 -6.12 -27.83
CA TRP A 195 -6.41 -5.44 -26.54
C TRP A 195 -7.70 -5.84 -25.85
N LEU A 196 -8.80 -5.98 -26.61
CA LEU A 196 -10.07 -6.47 -26.06
C LEU A 196 -9.96 -7.91 -25.55
N ASP A 197 -9.34 -8.78 -26.33
CA ASP A 197 -9.13 -10.18 -25.95
C ASP A 197 -8.21 -10.28 -24.72
N SER A 198 -7.19 -9.42 -24.62
CA SER A 198 -6.28 -9.34 -23.46
C SER A 198 -7.00 -8.84 -22.18
N HIS A 199 -7.82 -7.79 -22.31
CA HIS A 199 -8.64 -7.28 -21.21
C HIS A 199 -9.60 -8.36 -20.68
N ASN A 200 -10.26 -9.09 -21.58
CA ASN A 200 -11.17 -10.17 -21.19
C ASN A 200 -10.43 -11.34 -20.53
N LEU A 201 -9.29 -11.77 -21.09
CA LEU A 201 -8.49 -12.87 -20.54
C LEU A 201 -8.01 -12.54 -19.13
N ILE A 202 -7.37 -11.38 -18.96
CA ILE A 202 -6.86 -10.93 -17.67
C ILE A 202 -8.03 -10.78 -16.69
N GLY A 203 -9.12 -10.13 -17.10
CA GLY A 203 -10.30 -9.91 -16.26
C GLY A 203 -10.93 -11.20 -15.74
N ILE A 204 -10.98 -12.26 -16.56
CA ILE A 204 -11.50 -13.57 -16.11
C ILE A 204 -10.46 -14.29 -15.24
N ALA A 205 -9.19 -14.30 -15.64
CA ALA A 205 -8.13 -15.02 -14.93
C ALA A 205 -7.86 -14.47 -13.53
N SER A 206 -8.01 -13.15 -13.32
CA SER A 206 -7.83 -12.48 -12.04
C SER A 206 -9.14 -12.22 -11.28
N LEU A 207 -10.29 -12.67 -11.80
CA LEU A 207 -11.61 -12.35 -11.25
C LEU A 207 -11.77 -12.68 -9.76
N PRO A 208 -11.38 -13.88 -9.26
CA PRO A 208 -11.59 -14.22 -7.85
C PRO A 208 -10.83 -13.25 -6.92
N PHE A 209 -9.59 -12.94 -7.26
CA PHE A 209 -8.77 -11.98 -6.53
C PHE A 209 -9.39 -10.58 -6.55
N HIS A 210 -9.77 -10.08 -7.72
CA HIS A 210 -10.33 -8.73 -7.85
C HIS A 210 -11.69 -8.56 -7.15
N LEU A 211 -12.52 -9.60 -7.11
CA LEU A 211 -13.78 -9.59 -6.34
C LEU A 211 -13.52 -9.48 -4.84
N VAL A 212 -12.56 -10.26 -4.33
CA VAL A 212 -12.15 -10.21 -2.92
C VAL A 212 -11.62 -8.82 -2.59
N ILE A 213 -10.67 -8.29 -3.37
CA ILE A 213 -10.10 -6.96 -3.12
C ILE A 213 -11.18 -5.86 -3.18
N ALA A 214 -12.07 -5.89 -4.17
CA ALA A 214 -13.16 -4.92 -4.25
C ALA A 214 -14.05 -4.97 -3.01
N PHE A 215 -14.38 -6.17 -2.51
CA PHE A 215 -15.17 -6.35 -1.31
C PHE A 215 -14.44 -5.88 -0.04
N THR A 216 -13.20 -6.30 0.17
CA THR A 216 -12.44 -5.96 1.38
C THR A 216 -12.19 -4.45 1.49
N VAL A 217 -11.95 -3.75 0.38
CA VAL A 217 -11.77 -2.28 0.40
C VAL A 217 -13.06 -1.57 0.79
N VAL A 218 -14.22 -2.05 0.33
CA VAL A 218 -15.52 -1.50 0.78
C VAL A 218 -15.70 -1.72 2.28
N VAL A 219 -15.34 -2.89 2.80
CA VAL A 219 -15.39 -3.17 4.23
C VAL A 219 -14.48 -2.22 5.02
N PHE A 220 -13.24 -2.01 4.57
CA PHE A 220 -12.31 -1.12 5.26
C PHE A 220 -12.72 0.35 5.19
N ALA A 221 -13.17 0.83 4.03
CA ALA A 221 -13.54 2.23 3.84
C ALA A 221 -14.81 2.62 4.61
N PHE A 222 -15.71 1.67 4.89
CA PHE A 222 -16.98 1.93 5.57
C PHE A 222 -17.13 1.17 6.88
N HIS A 223 -16.03 0.75 7.50
CA HIS A 223 -16.05 -0.12 8.67
C HIS A 223 -16.86 0.48 9.84
N ASP A 224 -16.73 1.78 10.12
CA ASP A 224 -17.53 2.46 11.16
C ASP A 224 -19.03 2.40 10.89
N PHE A 225 -19.44 2.66 9.64
CA PHE A 225 -20.84 2.59 9.25
C PHE A 225 -21.38 1.16 9.37
N ILE A 226 -20.57 0.17 8.98
CA ILE A 226 -20.91 -1.25 9.07
C ILE A 226 -21.04 -1.67 10.54
N TYR A 227 -20.06 -1.34 11.38
CA TYR A 227 -20.08 -1.69 12.81
C TYR A 227 -21.19 -0.96 13.56
N GLY A 228 -21.43 0.31 13.25
CA GLY A 228 -22.53 1.09 13.83
C GLY A 228 -23.89 0.51 13.46
N GLY A 229 -24.08 0.08 12.20
CA GLY A 229 -25.29 -0.60 11.76
C GLY A 229 -25.46 -1.98 12.42
N LEU A 230 -24.39 -2.77 12.52
CA LEU A 230 -24.42 -4.09 13.16
C LEU A 230 -24.74 -3.99 14.65
N ALA A 231 -24.25 -2.98 15.37
CA ALA A 231 -24.54 -2.80 16.79
C ALA A 231 -26.05 -2.71 17.10
N GLN A 232 -26.87 -2.23 16.15
CA GLN A 232 -28.33 -2.20 16.30
C GLN A 232 -28.97 -3.61 16.32
N PHE A 233 -28.31 -4.60 15.72
CA PHE A 233 -28.76 -6.00 15.69
C PHE A 233 -28.17 -6.84 16.84
N TYR A 234 -27.22 -6.30 17.61
CA TYR A 234 -26.56 -6.94 18.76
C TYR A 234 -26.98 -6.30 20.10
N ASP A 235 -28.28 -6.09 20.30
CA ASP A 235 -28.85 -5.50 21.52
C ASP A 235 -28.23 -4.15 21.93
N GLY A 236 -27.73 -3.37 20.97
CA GLY A 236 -27.09 -2.08 21.22
C GLY A 236 -25.71 -2.16 21.87
N LYS A 237 -25.14 -3.36 22.05
CA LYS A 237 -23.78 -3.52 22.59
C LYS A 237 -22.76 -3.22 21.48
N PRO A 238 -21.79 -2.33 21.71
CA PRO A 238 -20.74 -2.10 20.72
C PRO A 238 -19.92 -3.38 20.54
N LEU A 239 -19.65 -3.74 19.28
CA LEU A 239 -18.80 -4.90 18.91
C LEU A 239 -17.38 -4.80 19.51
N PHE A 240 -16.94 -3.59 19.84
CA PHE A 240 -15.72 -3.31 20.57
C PHE A 240 -16.04 -2.40 21.76
N GLN A 241 -16.04 -2.95 22.97
CA GLN A 241 -16.14 -2.15 24.19
C GLN A 241 -14.80 -1.50 24.47
N ARG A 242 -14.78 -0.17 24.63
CA ARG A 242 -13.63 0.51 25.22
C ARG A 242 -13.62 0.18 26.72
N PRO A 243 -12.47 -0.21 27.29
CA PRO A 243 -12.37 -0.42 28.73
C PRO A 243 -12.74 0.88 29.46
N THR A 244 -13.41 0.73 30.60
CA THR A 244 -13.74 1.88 31.45
C THR A 244 -12.43 2.40 32.06
N PRO A 245 -12.16 3.72 32.05
CA PRO A 245 -10.98 4.27 32.71
C PRO A 245 -10.92 3.85 34.17
N ALA A 246 -9.71 3.56 34.66
CA ALA A 246 -9.49 3.26 36.06
C ALA A 246 -9.85 4.47 36.94
N ALA A 247 -10.23 4.21 38.19
CA ALA A 247 -10.59 5.26 39.14
C ALA A 247 -9.40 6.18 39.50
N GLN A 248 -8.17 5.69 39.34
CA GLN A 248 -6.94 6.44 39.58
C GLN A 248 -6.01 6.30 38.38
N SER A 249 -5.18 7.32 38.16
CA SER A 249 -4.15 7.29 37.13
C SER A 249 -3.02 6.36 37.53
N PHE A 250 -2.53 5.59 36.57
CA PHE A 250 -1.28 4.86 36.68
C PHE A 250 -0.09 5.79 36.42
N HIS A 251 1.09 5.30 36.79
CA HIS A 251 2.36 6.01 36.73
C HIS A 251 3.43 5.06 36.19
N ILE A 252 4.23 5.49 35.22
CA ILE A 252 5.25 4.67 34.53
C ILE A 252 6.29 4.08 35.49
N GLU A 253 6.57 4.76 36.61
CA GLU A 253 7.49 4.29 37.65
C GLU A 253 7.00 3.01 38.34
N ASN A 254 5.71 2.72 38.27
CA ASN A 254 5.08 1.53 38.84
C ASN A 254 4.78 0.45 37.77
N LEU A 255 5.39 0.54 36.59
CA LEU A 255 5.19 -0.44 35.53
C LEU A 255 5.69 -1.82 36.02
N PRO A 256 4.86 -2.89 35.97
CA PRO A 256 5.30 -4.23 36.34
C PRO A 256 6.47 -4.72 35.50
N ARG A 257 7.22 -5.69 36.04
CA ARG A 257 8.38 -6.25 35.36
C ARG A 257 8.00 -6.83 34.00
N ILE A 258 8.88 -6.66 33.01
CA ILE A 258 8.61 -7.12 31.64
C ILE A 258 8.37 -8.63 31.59
N ASP A 259 9.10 -9.41 32.37
CA ASP A 259 8.94 -10.88 32.43
C ASP A 259 7.55 -11.29 32.92
N GLU A 260 6.95 -10.54 33.86
CA GLU A 260 5.60 -10.79 34.37
C GLU A 260 4.56 -10.52 33.28
N GLN A 261 4.74 -9.43 32.54
CA GLN A 261 3.88 -9.07 31.42
C GLN A 261 3.97 -10.10 30.27
N LEU A 262 5.19 -10.52 29.92
CA LEU A 262 5.43 -11.56 28.91
C LEU A 262 4.80 -12.89 29.33
N LEU A 263 4.93 -13.27 30.60
CA LEU A 263 4.32 -14.49 31.13
C LEU A 263 2.79 -14.43 31.08
N ALA A 264 2.17 -13.30 31.44
CA ALA A 264 0.74 -13.11 31.33
C ALA A 264 0.25 -13.23 29.87
N ALA A 265 0.97 -12.62 28.92
CA ALA A 265 0.66 -12.71 27.51
C ALA A 265 0.74 -14.15 26.98
N LYS A 266 1.82 -14.88 27.30
CA LYS A 266 2.00 -16.29 26.92
C LYS A 266 0.96 -17.21 27.55
N SER A 267 0.56 -16.93 28.78
CA SER A 267 -0.47 -17.71 29.48
C SER A 267 -1.86 -17.53 28.86
N TYR A 268 -2.16 -16.32 28.36
CA TYR A 268 -3.42 -16.03 27.69
C TYR A 268 -3.52 -16.69 26.31
N ALA A 269 -2.42 -16.72 25.55
CA ALA A 269 -2.35 -17.29 24.21
C ALA A 269 -1.25 -18.37 24.10
N PRO A 270 -1.50 -19.60 24.59
CA PRO A 270 -0.54 -20.69 24.49
C PRO A 270 -0.14 -20.98 23.03
N GLY A 271 1.17 -21.13 22.78
CA GLY A 271 1.72 -21.39 21.45
C GLY A 271 1.99 -20.14 20.59
N TYR A 272 1.68 -18.95 21.12
CA TYR A 272 2.09 -17.68 20.53
C TYR A 272 3.29 -17.09 21.28
N GLU A 273 4.18 -16.44 20.54
CA GLU A 273 5.37 -15.77 21.09
C GLU A 273 5.28 -14.25 20.91
N PRO A 274 5.44 -13.45 21.97
CA PRO A 274 5.52 -11.99 21.85
C PRO A 274 6.80 -11.60 21.11
N ILE A 275 6.67 -10.85 20.02
CA ILE A 275 7.83 -10.34 19.27
C ILE A 275 7.98 -8.83 19.34
N HIS A 276 6.91 -8.12 19.69
CA HIS A 276 6.91 -6.66 19.81
C HIS A 276 5.85 -6.21 20.80
N ILE A 277 6.13 -5.15 21.56
CA ILE A 277 5.17 -4.55 22.48
C ILE A 277 5.13 -3.04 22.26
N ARG A 278 3.93 -2.50 22.07
CA ARG A 278 3.70 -1.07 22.02
C ARG A 278 2.94 -0.60 23.26
N TYR A 279 3.56 0.29 24.02
CA TYR A 279 2.97 0.95 25.17
C TYR A 279 2.43 2.32 24.81
N SER A 280 1.32 2.73 25.43
CA SER A 280 0.78 4.08 25.31
C SER A 280 0.07 4.55 26.57
N ASN A 281 0.11 5.86 26.83
CA ASN A 281 -0.61 6.54 27.91
C ASN A 281 -0.31 5.97 29.31
N LEU A 282 0.96 5.72 29.63
CA LEU A 282 1.37 5.08 30.88
C LEU A 282 1.17 5.95 32.13
N ASN A 283 1.17 7.28 31.98
CA ASN A 283 0.77 8.21 33.05
C ASN A 283 -0.70 8.61 32.91
N SER A 284 -1.61 7.64 32.87
CA SER A 284 -3.04 7.92 32.70
C SER A 284 -3.94 6.88 33.39
N ALA A 285 -5.24 7.16 33.45
CA ALA A 285 -6.26 6.21 33.89
C ALA A 285 -6.61 5.13 32.84
N SER A 286 -6.02 5.19 31.63
CA SER A 286 -6.29 4.24 30.55
C SER A 286 -5.00 3.86 29.81
N PRO A 287 -4.02 3.27 30.51
CA PRO A 287 -2.80 2.78 29.88
C PRO A 287 -3.10 1.57 29.01
N SER A 288 -2.28 1.36 27.98
CA SER A 288 -2.41 0.22 27.08
C SER A 288 -1.04 -0.33 26.73
N ALA A 289 -0.92 -1.66 26.71
CA ALA A 289 0.14 -2.40 26.06
C ALA A 289 -0.49 -3.28 24.98
N VAL A 290 0.01 -3.14 23.76
CA VAL A 290 -0.38 -3.99 22.62
C VAL A 290 0.77 -4.91 22.30
N PHE A 291 0.61 -6.19 22.62
CA PHE A 291 1.58 -7.22 22.24
C PHE A 291 1.24 -7.71 20.84
N MET A 292 2.23 -7.68 19.96
CA MET A 292 2.18 -8.35 18.67
C MET A 292 2.76 -9.74 18.87
N MET A 293 1.89 -10.75 18.77
CA MET A 293 2.26 -12.13 19.03
C MET A 293 2.32 -12.91 17.71
N SER A 294 3.42 -13.62 17.51
CA SER A 294 3.66 -14.46 16.36
C SER A 294 3.25 -15.90 16.62
N ASN A 295 2.66 -16.54 15.62
CA ASN A 295 2.42 -17.99 15.58
C ASN A 295 2.47 -18.47 14.14
N ASN A 296 3.51 -19.23 13.80
CA ASN A 296 3.75 -19.72 12.44
C ASN A 296 2.69 -20.71 11.93
N ASN A 297 1.81 -21.20 12.80
CA ASN A 297 0.78 -22.18 12.48
C ASN A 297 -0.64 -21.59 12.45
N ALA A 298 -0.81 -20.27 12.69
CA ALA A 298 -2.11 -19.62 12.76
C ALA A 298 -2.33 -18.61 11.63
N VAL A 299 -3.60 -18.40 11.26
CA VAL A 299 -3.99 -17.27 10.40
C VAL A 299 -4.15 -16.05 11.32
N VAL A 300 -3.32 -15.05 11.12
CA VAL A 300 -3.24 -13.85 11.96
C VAL A 300 -3.98 -12.66 11.35
N ARG A 301 -4.41 -11.72 12.20
CA ARG A 301 -5.12 -10.51 11.76
C ARG A 301 -4.19 -9.41 11.21
N GLY A 302 -2.94 -9.34 11.66
CA GLY A 302 -1.93 -8.41 11.16
C GLY A 302 -1.17 -8.94 9.94
N PRO A 303 -0.14 -8.21 9.46
CA PRO A 303 0.74 -8.66 8.38
C PRO A 303 1.40 -10.02 8.67
N ASP A 304 1.79 -10.23 9.92
CA ASP A 304 2.57 -11.37 10.42
C ASP A 304 2.26 -11.74 11.88
N THR A 305 1.40 -10.96 12.56
CA THR A 305 1.12 -11.09 14.00
C THR A 305 -0.35 -10.90 14.35
N ASP A 306 -0.77 -11.51 15.46
CA ASP A 306 -2.02 -11.19 16.14
C ASP A 306 -1.77 -10.21 17.29
N TYR A 307 -2.82 -9.55 17.76
CA TYR A 307 -2.73 -8.48 18.75
C TYR A 307 -3.38 -8.90 20.08
N LEU A 308 -2.64 -8.75 21.17
CA LEU A 308 -3.14 -8.81 22.54
C LEU A 308 -3.16 -7.39 23.12
N PHE A 309 -4.33 -6.90 23.50
CA PHE A 309 -4.50 -5.62 24.18
C PHE A 309 -4.61 -5.88 25.67
N MET A 310 -3.64 -5.39 26.44
CA MET A 310 -3.53 -5.61 27.87
C MET A 310 -3.39 -4.28 28.60
N ASN A 311 -3.96 -4.19 29.80
CA ASN A 311 -3.57 -3.15 30.75
C ASN A 311 -2.22 -3.56 31.36
N PRO A 312 -1.12 -2.81 31.11
CA PRO A 312 0.20 -3.26 31.51
C PRO A 312 0.44 -3.27 33.03
N TYR A 313 -0.43 -2.62 33.81
CA TYR A 313 -0.32 -2.55 35.28
C TYR A 313 -1.10 -3.65 35.98
N THR A 314 -2.31 -3.96 35.50
CA THR A 314 -3.17 -4.99 36.09
C THR A 314 -2.98 -6.36 35.45
N LEU A 315 -2.29 -6.42 34.30
CA LEU A 315 -2.13 -7.59 33.44
C LEU A 315 -3.44 -8.15 32.89
N GLU A 316 -4.53 -7.41 33.02
CA GLU A 316 -5.84 -7.77 32.50
C GLU A 316 -5.85 -7.63 30.98
N VAL A 317 -6.23 -8.71 30.29
CA VAL A 317 -6.44 -8.69 28.84
C VAL A 317 -7.78 -8.05 28.53
N VAL A 318 -7.72 -6.89 27.90
CA VAL A 318 -8.90 -6.09 27.52
C VAL A 318 -9.52 -6.60 26.24
N ASN A 319 -8.69 -6.96 25.26
CA ASN A 319 -9.15 -7.43 23.95
C ASN A 319 -8.05 -8.28 23.30
N SER A 320 -8.42 -9.16 22.39
CA SER A 320 -7.45 -9.88 21.59
C SER A 320 -7.97 -10.24 20.20
N SER A 321 -7.08 -10.40 19.23
CA SER A 321 -7.43 -11.00 17.94
C SER A 321 -7.35 -12.53 17.93
N TYR A 322 -6.91 -13.14 19.04
CA TYR A 322 -6.89 -14.60 19.15
C TYR A 322 -8.32 -15.14 19.19
N PRO A 323 -8.67 -16.12 18.34
CA PRO A 323 -9.98 -16.73 18.38
C PRO A 323 -10.16 -17.52 19.67
N GLN A 324 -11.02 -17.03 20.57
CA GLN A 324 -11.43 -17.75 21.78
C GLN A 324 -12.96 -17.97 21.83
N GLY A 325 -13.38 -19.12 22.33
CA GLY A 325 -14.78 -19.42 22.63
C GLY A 325 -15.75 -19.29 21.46
N LYS A 326 -16.97 -18.79 21.73
CA LYS A 326 -18.04 -18.63 20.72
C LYS A 326 -17.83 -17.42 19.80
N ASP A 327 -16.99 -16.46 20.21
CA ASP A 327 -16.68 -15.24 19.44
C ASP A 327 -15.61 -15.46 18.36
N ALA A 328 -14.98 -16.64 18.38
CA ALA A 328 -14.00 -17.07 17.38
C ALA A 328 -14.53 -16.99 15.94
N VAL A 329 -15.83 -17.21 15.70
CA VAL A 329 -16.39 -17.18 14.34
C VAL A 329 -16.30 -15.79 13.72
N TRP A 330 -16.67 -14.75 14.47
CA TRP A 330 -16.59 -13.36 14.01
C TRP A 330 -15.15 -12.86 13.94
N GLY A 331 -14.34 -13.19 14.95
CA GLY A 331 -12.91 -12.89 14.95
C GLY A 331 -12.20 -13.47 13.73
N ASN A 332 -12.47 -14.74 13.40
CA ASN A 332 -11.89 -15.42 12.23
C ASN A 332 -12.39 -14.84 10.90
N MET A 333 -13.67 -14.44 10.81
CA MET A 333 -14.19 -13.79 9.61
C MET A 333 -13.48 -12.45 9.35
N VAL A 334 -13.33 -11.62 10.40
CA VAL A 334 -12.60 -10.35 10.30
C VAL A 334 -11.13 -10.61 9.96
N ALA A 335 -10.46 -11.53 10.66
CA ALA A 335 -9.08 -11.91 10.36
C ALA A 335 -8.91 -12.38 8.90
N SER A 336 -9.87 -13.13 8.36
CA SER A 336 -9.86 -13.57 6.96
C SER A 336 -9.95 -12.40 5.98
N ILE A 337 -10.79 -11.39 6.25
CA ILE A 337 -10.88 -10.16 5.43
C ILE A 337 -9.53 -9.43 5.41
N PHE A 338 -8.86 -9.33 6.57
CA PHE A 338 -7.52 -8.76 6.68
C PHE A 338 -6.51 -9.60 5.91
N SER A 339 -6.39 -10.89 6.19
CA SER A 339 -5.44 -11.78 5.53
C SER A 339 -5.62 -11.83 4.01
N LEU A 340 -6.86 -11.85 3.53
CA LEU A 340 -7.19 -11.81 2.09
C LEU A 340 -6.85 -10.48 1.43
N HIS A 341 -6.94 -9.35 2.14
CA HIS A 341 -6.56 -8.06 1.56
C HIS A 341 -5.04 -7.86 1.56
N PHE A 342 -4.39 -8.13 2.69
CA PHE A 342 -2.95 -7.93 2.89
C PHE A 342 -2.09 -9.03 2.24
N GLY A 343 -2.70 -10.17 1.87
CA GLY A 343 -1.98 -11.27 1.22
C GLY A 343 -0.99 -11.96 2.16
N THR A 344 -1.34 -12.08 3.44
CA THR A 344 -0.46 -12.58 4.51
C THR A 344 -0.29 -14.11 4.52
N TYR A 345 -0.73 -14.77 3.44
CA TYR A 345 -0.71 -16.21 3.28
C TYR A 345 0.09 -16.62 2.03
N GLY A 346 0.59 -17.85 2.00
CA GLY A 346 1.37 -18.38 0.87
C GLY A 346 2.81 -17.88 0.80
N GLY A 347 3.30 -17.17 1.83
CA GLY A 347 4.68 -16.68 1.93
C GLY A 347 5.08 -15.79 0.75
N ASP A 348 6.36 -15.82 0.37
CA ASP A 348 6.88 -14.99 -0.73
C ASP A 348 6.20 -15.25 -2.08
N TRP A 349 5.79 -16.49 -2.36
CA TRP A 349 5.06 -16.79 -3.60
C TRP A 349 3.68 -16.12 -3.62
N GLY A 350 2.97 -16.15 -2.49
CA GLY A 350 1.71 -15.41 -2.31
C GLY A 350 1.91 -13.90 -2.52
N ARG A 351 2.97 -13.36 -1.90
CA ARG A 351 3.37 -11.95 -2.02
C ARG A 351 3.62 -11.50 -3.46
N TRP A 352 4.40 -12.26 -4.23
CA TRP A 352 4.61 -12.03 -5.66
C TRP A 352 3.32 -12.20 -6.48
N GLY A 353 2.47 -13.16 -6.12
CA GLY A 353 1.14 -13.33 -6.71
C GLY A 353 0.28 -12.08 -6.56
N TYR A 354 0.23 -11.50 -5.35
CA TYR A 354 -0.49 -10.26 -5.06
C TYR A 354 0.08 -9.07 -5.83
N PHE A 355 1.41 -8.93 -5.89
CA PHE A 355 2.08 -7.91 -6.71
C PHE A 355 1.64 -7.99 -8.18
N ILE A 356 1.70 -9.19 -8.78
CA ILE A 356 1.30 -9.41 -10.18
C ILE A 356 -0.20 -9.12 -10.36
N MET A 357 -1.06 -9.63 -9.49
CA MET A 357 -2.52 -9.44 -9.59
C MET A 357 -2.94 -7.97 -9.39
N GLY A 358 -2.21 -7.22 -8.55
CA GLY A 358 -2.33 -5.78 -8.41
C GLY A 358 -2.02 -5.05 -9.71
N LEU A 359 -0.87 -5.35 -10.34
CA LEU A 359 -0.50 -4.78 -11.64
C LEU A 359 -1.46 -5.17 -12.76
N LEU A 360 -1.99 -6.40 -12.76
CA LEU A 360 -3.03 -6.83 -13.71
C LEU A 360 -4.33 -6.06 -13.48
N GLY A 361 -4.68 -5.71 -12.24
CA GLY A 361 -5.79 -4.81 -11.92
C GLY A 361 -5.58 -3.41 -12.51
N ALA A 362 -4.42 -2.80 -12.25
CA ALA A 362 -4.05 -1.52 -12.86
C ALA A 362 -4.13 -1.56 -14.40
N PHE A 363 -3.66 -2.66 -15.02
CA PHE A 363 -3.80 -2.89 -16.44
C PHE A 363 -5.26 -2.92 -16.91
N LEU A 364 -6.19 -3.54 -16.17
CA LEU A 364 -7.61 -3.61 -16.56
C LEU A 364 -8.24 -2.22 -16.61
N PHE A 365 -7.97 -1.35 -15.64
CA PHE A 365 -8.48 0.02 -15.65
C PHE A 365 -7.92 0.83 -16.82
N TYR A 366 -6.61 0.73 -17.03
CA TYR A 366 -5.95 1.41 -18.14
C TYR A 366 -6.45 0.92 -19.51
N SER A 367 -6.48 -0.40 -19.72
CA SER A 367 -6.91 -1.01 -20.98
C SER A 367 -8.40 -0.81 -21.25
N GLY A 368 -9.26 -0.84 -20.23
CA GLY A 368 -10.69 -0.54 -20.34
C GLY A 368 -10.94 0.88 -20.88
N ASN A 369 -10.24 1.87 -20.33
CA ASN A 369 -10.30 3.24 -20.82
C ASN A 369 -9.79 3.36 -22.26
N LEU A 370 -8.67 2.72 -22.59
CA LEU A 370 -8.14 2.74 -23.96
C LEU A 370 -9.12 2.12 -24.98
N LEU A 371 -9.80 1.03 -24.64
CA LEU A 371 -10.81 0.40 -25.50
C LEU A 371 -12.02 1.31 -25.70
N TRP A 372 -12.46 2.00 -24.64
CA TRP A 372 -13.54 3.00 -24.71
C TRP A 372 -13.18 4.17 -25.62
N ILE A 373 -11.94 4.65 -25.51
CA ILE A 373 -11.37 5.74 -26.30
C ILE A 373 -11.27 5.33 -27.77
N ASP A 374 -10.67 4.16 -28.07
CA ASP A 374 -10.52 3.64 -29.44
C ASP A 374 -11.87 3.50 -30.15
N LYS A 375 -12.88 2.96 -29.45
CA LYS A 375 -14.24 2.83 -30.00
C LYS A 375 -14.88 4.17 -30.34
N ARG A 376 -14.55 5.25 -29.60
CA ARG A 376 -15.10 6.59 -29.83
C ARG A 376 -14.33 7.36 -30.88
N PHE A 377 -13.01 7.26 -30.92
CA PHE A 377 -12.21 7.85 -31.99
C PHE A 377 -12.55 7.28 -33.37
N LYS A 378 -12.93 6.00 -33.46
CA LYS A 378 -13.46 5.42 -34.71
C LYS A 378 -14.76 6.08 -35.20
N LYS A 379 -15.54 6.68 -34.31
CA LYS A 379 -16.78 7.40 -34.67
C LYS A 379 -16.54 8.86 -34.95
N ASP A 380 -15.76 9.51 -34.08
CA ASP A 380 -15.41 10.93 -34.19
C ASP A 380 -14.03 11.14 -33.54
N PRO A 381 -12.96 11.26 -34.37
CA PRO A 381 -11.60 11.52 -33.90
C PRO A 381 -11.44 12.86 -33.16
N ASN A 382 -12.30 13.85 -33.46
CA ASN A 382 -12.15 15.23 -33.00
C ASN A 382 -13.04 15.57 -31.80
N LYS A 383 -13.81 14.60 -31.30
CA LYS A 383 -14.69 14.80 -30.15
C LYS A 383 -13.89 15.24 -28.92
N ARG A 384 -14.06 16.50 -28.51
CA ARG A 384 -13.34 17.13 -27.37
C ARG A 384 -13.38 16.29 -26.09
N SER A 385 -14.52 15.71 -25.73
CA SER A 385 -14.62 14.87 -24.53
C SER A 385 -13.87 13.55 -24.63
N THR A 386 -13.69 13.00 -25.84
CA THR A 386 -12.89 11.78 -26.05
C THR A 386 -11.40 12.10 -25.98
N LEU A 387 -10.98 13.22 -26.56
CA LEU A 387 -9.61 13.74 -26.45
C LEU A 387 -9.24 14.07 -24.99
N PHE A 388 -10.16 14.72 -24.26
CA PHE A 388 -9.98 15.02 -22.83
C PHE A 388 -9.76 13.73 -22.03
N MET A 389 -10.64 12.74 -22.20
CA MET A 389 -10.52 11.46 -21.50
C MET A 389 -9.22 10.72 -21.87
N ALA A 390 -8.78 10.79 -23.14
CA ALA A 390 -7.53 10.19 -23.58
C ALA A 390 -6.31 10.84 -22.93
N ARG A 391 -6.26 12.18 -22.91
CA ARG A 391 -5.18 12.93 -22.23
C ARG A 391 -5.18 12.66 -20.74
N LEU A 392 -6.34 12.71 -20.09
CA LEU A 392 -6.48 12.43 -18.67
C LEU A 392 -6.05 10.98 -18.32
N THR A 393 -6.45 10.00 -19.12
CA THR A 393 -6.06 8.59 -18.90
C THR A 393 -4.55 8.42 -18.98
N ILE A 394 -3.90 8.95 -20.01
CA ILE A 394 -2.44 8.89 -20.14
C ILE A 394 -1.76 9.66 -19.01
N GLY A 395 -2.22 10.88 -18.73
CA GLY A 395 -1.66 11.76 -17.72
C GLY A 395 -1.71 11.15 -16.32
N VAL A 396 -2.86 10.63 -15.89
CA VAL A 396 -3.03 10.04 -14.55
C VAL A 396 -2.30 8.72 -14.43
N CYS A 397 -2.43 7.82 -15.42
CA CYS A 397 -1.84 6.48 -15.33
C CYS A 397 -0.32 6.54 -15.43
N LEU A 398 0.24 7.19 -16.45
CA LEU A 398 1.70 7.30 -16.56
C LEU A 398 2.26 8.32 -15.57
N GLY A 399 1.53 9.38 -15.24
CA GLY A 399 1.99 10.39 -14.29
C GLY A 399 2.15 9.83 -12.88
N SER A 400 1.23 8.97 -12.41
CA SER A 400 1.36 8.30 -11.10
C SER A 400 2.56 7.35 -11.08
N MET A 401 2.76 6.57 -12.15
CA MET A 401 3.94 5.71 -12.29
C MET A 401 5.25 6.51 -12.30
N ILE A 402 5.31 7.59 -13.07
CA ILE A 402 6.48 8.48 -13.18
C ILE A 402 6.77 9.14 -11.83
N ALA A 403 5.73 9.60 -11.13
CA ALA A 403 5.89 10.26 -9.84
C ALA A 403 6.44 9.31 -8.78
N VAL A 404 5.92 8.07 -8.69
CA VAL A 404 6.48 7.06 -7.78
C VAL A 404 7.92 6.68 -8.15
N ALA A 405 8.21 6.46 -9.45
CA ALA A 405 9.57 6.13 -9.88
C ALA A 405 10.55 7.30 -9.62
N PHE A 406 10.09 8.54 -9.79
CA PHE A 406 10.87 9.73 -9.50
C PHE A 406 11.16 9.87 -8.00
N THR A 407 10.18 9.66 -7.13
CA THR A 407 10.39 9.75 -5.67
C THR A 407 11.30 8.64 -5.16
N LEU A 408 11.23 7.43 -5.72
CA LEU A 408 12.18 6.35 -5.42
C LEU A 408 13.62 6.77 -5.72
N VAL A 409 13.87 7.33 -6.90
CA VAL A 409 15.20 7.85 -7.26
C VAL A 409 15.60 8.99 -6.31
N ALA A 410 14.72 9.97 -6.10
CA ALA A 410 15.01 11.15 -5.29
C ALA A 410 15.31 10.79 -3.83
N ALA A 411 14.55 9.87 -3.23
CA ALA A 411 14.66 9.50 -1.82
C ALA A 411 16.07 9.01 -1.43
N LYS A 412 16.81 8.38 -2.35
CA LYS A 412 18.19 7.94 -2.08
C LYS A 412 19.19 9.10 -1.91
N TRP A 413 18.83 10.29 -2.40
CA TRP A 413 19.69 11.48 -2.43
C TRP A 413 19.19 12.62 -1.53
N LEU A 414 17.87 12.72 -1.32
CA LEU A 414 17.25 13.76 -0.50
C LEU A 414 17.85 13.91 0.91
N PRO A 415 18.22 12.84 1.65
CA PRO A 415 18.85 12.98 2.96
C PRO A 415 20.14 13.81 2.97
N THR A 416 20.82 13.93 1.83
CA THR A 416 22.05 14.75 1.70
C THR A 416 21.79 16.18 1.19
N LEU A 417 20.56 16.48 0.77
CA LEU A 417 20.22 17.72 0.09
C LEU A 417 19.29 18.62 0.89
N VAL A 418 18.45 18.04 1.77
CA VAL A 418 17.42 18.76 2.51
C VAL A 418 17.41 18.37 3.98
N SER A 419 16.92 19.27 4.84
CA SER A 419 16.78 19.00 6.28
C SER A 419 15.65 18.02 6.59
N ASN A 420 14.55 18.07 5.83
CA ASN A 420 13.43 17.14 5.98
C ASN A 420 13.15 16.43 4.64
N THR A 421 13.52 15.16 4.59
CA THR A 421 13.37 14.31 3.40
C THR A 421 11.91 13.98 3.09
N ASN A 422 11.05 13.89 4.10
CA ASN A 422 9.66 13.45 3.93
C ASN A 422 8.81 14.52 3.22
N TYR A 423 8.93 15.80 3.61
CA TYR A 423 8.30 16.89 2.86
C TYR A 423 8.78 16.95 1.41
N ALA A 424 10.09 16.85 1.20
CA ALA A 424 10.66 16.88 -0.14
C ALA A 424 10.18 15.69 -0.99
N THR A 425 10.03 14.51 -0.39
CA THR A 425 9.50 13.31 -1.06
C THR A 425 8.04 13.50 -1.47
N LEU A 426 7.19 13.98 -0.56
CA LEU A 426 5.78 14.24 -0.84
C LEU A 426 5.59 15.30 -1.94
N TYR A 427 6.30 16.42 -1.85
CA TYR A 427 6.18 17.49 -2.85
C TYR A 427 6.75 17.05 -4.21
N SER A 428 7.83 16.27 -4.22
CA SER A 428 8.39 15.67 -5.43
C SER A 428 7.38 14.78 -6.15
N TYR A 429 6.62 13.98 -5.39
CA TYR A 429 5.54 13.16 -5.95
C TYR A 429 4.51 14.02 -6.69
N TYR A 430 3.87 14.96 -5.97
CA TYR A 430 2.79 15.76 -6.55
C TYR A 430 3.28 16.66 -7.68
N ALA A 431 4.49 17.22 -7.56
CA ALA A 431 5.09 18.03 -8.62
C ALA A 431 5.30 17.19 -9.89
N ALA A 432 5.91 16.01 -9.80
CA ALA A 432 6.13 15.13 -10.95
C ALA A 432 4.80 14.63 -11.55
N PHE A 433 3.83 14.27 -10.70
CA PHE A 433 2.51 13.81 -11.12
C PHE A 433 1.78 14.88 -11.92
N PHE A 434 1.60 16.07 -11.34
CA PHE A 434 0.87 17.16 -12.01
C PHE A 434 1.63 17.71 -13.21
N ALA A 435 2.96 17.77 -13.18
CA ALA A 435 3.75 18.16 -14.34
C ALA A 435 3.50 17.22 -15.53
N PHE A 436 3.44 15.91 -15.31
CA PHE A 436 3.17 14.96 -16.38
C PHE A 436 1.70 14.98 -16.83
N VAL A 437 0.75 15.16 -15.91
CA VAL A 437 -0.67 15.38 -16.26
C VAL A 437 -0.79 16.61 -17.16
N ILE A 438 -0.23 17.76 -16.77
CA ILE A 438 -0.22 18.99 -17.58
C ILE A 438 0.43 18.72 -18.94
N TYR A 439 1.59 18.07 -18.97
CA TYR A 439 2.27 17.70 -20.21
C TYR A 439 1.40 16.87 -21.15
N SER A 440 0.62 15.93 -20.61
CA SER A 440 -0.33 15.11 -21.40
C SER A 440 -1.45 15.93 -22.04
N PHE A 441 -1.82 17.07 -21.45
CA PHE A 441 -2.80 18.00 -22.02
C PHE A 441 -2.19 18.93 -23.08
N LEU A 442 -0.91 19.30 -22.91
CA LEU A 442 -0.20 20.19 -23.82
C LEU A 442 0.31 19.51 -25.09
N LYS A 443 0.46 18.17 -25.08
CA LYS A 443 1.01 17.40 -26.22
C LYS A 443 -0.02 16.45 -26.83
N PRO A 444 0.16 16.06 -28.11
CA PRO A 444 -0.60 14.97 -28.70
C PRO A 444 -0.49 13.68 -27.87
N VAL A 445 -1.58 12.94 -27.77
CA VAL A 445 -1.69 11.74 -26.90
C VAL A 445 -0.58 10.73 -27.21
N GLN A 446 -0.25 10.49 -28.48
CA GLN A 446 0.82 9.55 -28.81
C GLN A 446 2.20 10.06 -28.36
N LYS A 447 2.49 11.36 -28.54
CA LYS A 447 3.76 11.97 -28.10
C LYS A 447 3.90 11.92 -26.58
N ALA A 448 2.84 12.25 -25.85
CA ALA A 448 2.81 12.15 -24.39
C ALA A 448 3.05 10.73 -23.91
N THR A 449 2.41 9.74 -24.55
CA THR A 449 2.58 8.32 -24.23
C THR A 449 4.03 7.85 -24.45
N THR A 450 4.63 8.17 -25.60
CA THR A 450 6.02 7.78 -25.91
C THR A 450 7.01 8.45 -24.95
N ALA A 451 6.83 9.74 -24.66
CA ALA A 451 7.65 10.46 -23.70
C ALA A 451 7.54 9.84 -22.30
N GLY A 452 6.33 9.50 -21.85
CA GLY A 452 6.13 8.85 -20.56
C GLY A 452 6.85 7.51 -20.44
N PHE A 453 6.82 6.66 -21.49
CA PHE A 453 7.58 5.40 -21.47
C PHE A 453 9.09 5.62 -21.45
N TYR A 454 9.62 6.61 -22.17
CA TYR A 454 11.04 6.95 -22.08
C TYR A 454 11.41 7.51 -20.70
N MET A 455 10.57 8.36 -20.10
CA MET A 455 10.79 8.85 -18.74
C MET A 455 10.81 7.70 -17.72
N LEU A 456 9.85 6.77 -17.78
CA LEU A 456 9.85 5.58 -16.93
C LEU A 456 11.08 4.71 -17.15
N THR A 457 11.50 4.51 -18.41
CA THR A 457 12.74 3.80 -18.74
C THR A 457 13.94 4.44 -18.05
N SER A 458 14.09 5.75 -18.20
CA SER A 458 15.20 6.51 -17.61
C SER A 458 15.17 6.47 -16.10
N LEU A 459 14.00 6.66 -15.47
CA LEU A 459 13.86 6.64 -14.01
C LEU A 459 14.21 5.25 -13.43
N CYS A 460 13.70 4.18 -14.03
CA CYS A 460 14.03 2.82 -13.60
C CYS A 460 15.53 2.50 -13.80
N ALA A 461 16.16 2.97 -14.89
CA ALA A 461 17.60 2.83 -15.08
C ALA A 461 18.41 3.67 -14.07
N LEU A 462 17.93 4.88 -13.73
CA LEU A 462 18.53 5.75 -12.73
C LEU A 462 18.43 5.18 -11.32
N MET A 463 17.42 4.38 -10.99
CA MET A 463 17.36 3.65 -9.72
C MET A 463 18.59 2.74 -9.57
N VAL A 464 18.83 1.88 -10.58
CA VAL A 464 19.97 0.96 -10.60
C VAL A 464 21.30 1.72 -10.57
N LEU A 465 21.43 2.77 -11.37
CA LEU A 465 22.64 3.60 -11.38
C LEU A 465 22.87 4.29 -10.04
N SER A 466 21.83 4.80 -9.37
CA SER A 466 21.94 5.46 -8.08
C SER A 466 22.45 4.49 -7.00
N THR A 467 22.01 3.24 -7.05
CA THR A 467 22.51 2.16 -6.21
C THR A 467 24.00 1.91 -6.45
N LEU A 468 24.44 1.77 -7.72
CA LEU A 468 25.85 1.58 -8.07
C LEU A 468 26.74 2.76 -7.64
N LEU A 469 26.25 4.00 -7.78
CA LEU A 469 26.99 5.19 -7.36
C LEU A 469 27.19 5.24 -5.84
N LYS A 470 26.16 4.90 -5.05
CA LYS A 470 26.27 4.81 -3.58
C LYS A 470 27.24 3.72 -3.13
N LEU A 471 27.33 2.61 -3.88
CA LEU A 471 28.28 1.52 -3.61
C LEU A 471 29.72 1.97 -3.85
N ALA A 472 29.96 2.72 -4.92
CA ALA A 472 31.27 3.23 -5.27
C ALA A 472 31.74 4.37 -4.34
N SER A 473 30.82 5.12 -3.73
CA SER A 473 31.14 6.33 -2.96
C SER A 473 31.47 6.10 -1.48
N SER A 474 31.28 4.88 -0.96
CA SER A 474 31.20 4.68 0.49
C SER A 474 31.93 3.40 0.95
N ASP A 475 32.70 3.46 2.05
CA ASP A 475 33.28 2.29 2.77
C ASP A 475 32.18 1.47 3.50
N VAL A 476 31.09 1.16 2.80
CA VAL A 476 29.81 0.82 3.43
C VAL A 476 29.52 -0.68 3.47
N ASN A 477 29.12 -1.07 4.68
CA ASN A 477 28.58 -2.34 5.14
C ASN A 477 27.61 -3.01 4.13
N PRO A 478 27.78 -4.30 3.79
CA PRO A 478 26.92 -5.04 2.84
C PRO A 478 25.41 -5.01 3.19
N LEU A 479 25.04 -4.61 4.41
CA LEU A 479 23.66 -4.39 4.85
C LEU A 479 22.90 -3.29 4.08
N PHE A 480 23.58 -2.35 3.42
CA PHE A 480 22.91 -1.38 2.52
C PHE A 480 22.25 -2.05 1.30
N TYR A 481 22.55 -3.33 1.05
CA TYR A 481 22.21 -4.05 -0.19
C TYR A 481 21.40 -5.33 0.05
N SER A 482 20.67 -5.43 1.17
CA SER A 482 19.70 -6.52 1.38
C SER A 482 18.58 -6.56 0.32
N SER A 483 18.34 -5.43 -0.37
CA SER A 483 17.20 -5.23 -1.27
C SER A 483 17.57 -5.14 -2.76
N TYR A 484 18.56 -5.92 -3.22
CA TYR A 484 18.97 -6.01 -4.63
C TYR A 484 17.82 -6.35 -5.59
N MET A 485 16.75 -6.96 -5.08
CA MET A 485 15.56 -7.29 -5.84
C MET A 485 14.87 -6.03 -6.41
N VAL A 486 14.90 -4.91 -5.70
CA VAL A 486 14.33 -3.63 -6.18
C VAL A 486 15.04 -3.18 -7.46
N ASP A 487 16.38 -3.27 -7.50
CA ASP A 487 17.16 -2.92 -8.68
C ASP A 487 16.94 -3.90 -9.85
N ILE A 488 16.80 -5.20 -9.58
CA ILE A 488 16.49 -6.21 -10.60
C ILE A 488 15.12 -5.91 -11.24
N VAL A 489 14.10 -5.68 -10.42
CA VAL A 489 12.75 -5.34 -10.90
C VAL A 489 12.76 -4.03 -11.68
N ALA A 490 13.49 -3.01 -11.20
CA ALA A 490 13.66 -1.75 -11.91
C ALA A 490 14.34 -1.96 -13.28
N ALA A 491 15.38 -2.78 -13.38
CA ALA A 491 16.03 -3.11 -14.65
C ALA A 491 15.07 -3.81 -15.64
N VAL A 492 14.27 -4.76 -15.15
CA VAL A 492 13.24 -5.43 -15.95
C VAL A 492 12.20 -4.44 -16.45
N PHE A 493 11.68 -3.56 -15.58
CA PHE A 493 10.74 -2.53 -15.98
C PHE A 493 11.33 -1.52 -16.96
N ALA A 494 12.60 -1.13 -16.80
CA ALA A 494 13.30 -0.28 -17.75
C ALA A 494 13.30 -0.92 -19.16
N ALA A 495 13.62 -2.21 -19.27
CA ALA A 495 13.61 -2.93 -20.54
C ALA A 495 12.18 -3.02 -21.15
N ILE A 496 11.16 -3.26 -20.32
CA ILE A 496 9.76 -3.31 -20.76
C ILE A 496 9.32 -1.94 -21.29
N PHE A 497 9.52 -0.86 -20.53
CA PHE A 497 9.13 0.49 -20.94
C PHE A 497 9.89 0.95 -22.19
N PHE A 498 11.18 0.61 -22.31
CA PHE A 498 11.96 0.92 -23.50
C PHE A 498 11.37 0.25 -24.74
N LYS A 499 11.02 -1.05 -24.64
CA LYS A 499 10.38 -1.80 -25.72
C LYS A 499 9.01 -1.22 -26.08
N MET A 500 8.23 -0.76 -25.09
CA MET A 500 6.95 -0.08 -25.31
C MET A 500 7.13 1.27 -26.01
N ALA A 501 8.13 2.07 -25.59
CA ALA A 501 8.46 3.35 -26.21
C ALA A 501 8.86 3.19 -27.67
N LYS A 502 9.78 2.26 -27.98
CA LYS A 502 10.21 1.96 -29.35
C LYS A 502 9.05 1.51 -30.24
N ARG A 503 8.20 0.62 -29.73
CA ARG A 503 7.00 0.16 -30.46
C ARG A 503 6.02 1.30 -30.74
N GLN A 504 5.84 2.24 -29.81
CA GLN A 504 4.97 3.38 -30.05
C GLN A 504 5.57 4.40 -31.02
N GLN A 505 6.87 4.65 -30.92
CA GLN A 505 7.57 5.53 -31.86
C GLN A 505 7.48 5.00 -33.30
N GLN A 506 7.70 3.70 -33.51
CA GLN A 506 7.55 3.07 -34.82
C GLN A 506 6.15 3.28 -35.41
N LYS A 507 5.09 3.12 -34.61
CA LYS A 507 3.70 3.37 -35.04
C LYS A 507 3.46 4.81 -35.48
N GLN A 508 4.05 5.79 -34.79
CA GLN A 508 3.95 7.20 -35.18
C GLN A 508 4.63 7.44 -36.52
N THR A 509 5.82 6.88 -36.73
CA THR A 509 6.54 7.01 -38.00
C THR A 509 5.76 6.38 -39.15
N THR A 510 5.18 5.20 -38.97
CA THR A 510 4.37 4.55 -40.02
C THR A 510 3.07 5.32 -40.34
N GLN A 511 2.41 5.91 -39.34
CA GLN A 511 1.24 6.76 -39.57
C GLN A 511 1.58 8.08 -40.26
N ASN A 512 2.77 8.65 -40.03
CA ASN A 512 3.22 9.86 -40.75
C ASN A 512 3.56 9.59 -42.23
N ILE A 513 3.74 8.32 -42.62
CA ILE A 513 3.96 7.91 -44.02
C ILE A 513 2.61 7.67 -44.75
N MET A 514 1.49 7.56 -44.02
CA MET A 514 0.13 7.47 -44.56
C MET A 514 -0.73 8.66 -44.06
N PRO A 515 -0.87 9.75 -44.83
CA PRO A 515 -1.18 11.11 -44.34
C PRO A 515 -2.61 11.37 -43.77
N ALA A 516 -3.46 10.36 -43.61
CA ALA A 516 -4.88 10.59 -43.31
C ALA A 516 -5.21 10.94 -41.83
N PHE A 517 -4.28 10.79 -40.88
CA PHE A 517 -4.56 10.98 -39.45
C PHE A 517 -4.09 12.32 -38.86
N GLU A 518 -3.19 13.06 -39.51
CA GLU A 518 -2.64 14.31 -38.94
C GLU A 518 -3.55 15.53 -39.09
N GLN A 519 -4.40 15.58 -40.12
CA GLN A 519 -5.29 16.74 -40.35
C GLN A 519 -6.34 16.95 -39.24
N ALA A 520 -6.63 15.91 -38.46
CA ALA A 520 -7.60 15.94 -37.37
C ALA A 520 -7.00 16.44 -36.03
N SER A 521 -5.69 16.25 -35.80
CA SER A 521 -5.02 16.64 -34.54
C SER A 521 -4.47 18.08 -34.52
N ARG A 522 -4.54 18.78 -35.66
CA ARG A 522 -4.01 20.14 -35.84
C ARG A 522 -5.13 21.22 -35.87
N ALA A 523 -6.38 20.85 -35.65
CA ALA A 523 -7.54 21.75 -35.64
C ALA A 523 -8.07 22.01 -34.22
#